data_AF-A0A960DRD3-F1
#
_entry.id   AF-A0A960DRD3-F1
#
_cell.length_a   1.000
_cell.length_b   1.000
_cell.length_c   1.000
_cell.angle_alpha   90.00
_cell.angle_beta   90.00
_cell.angle_gamma   90.00
#
_symmetry.space_group_name_H-M   'P 1'
#
loop_
_entity.id
_entity.type
_entity.pdbx_description
1 polymer ?
#
loop_
_entity_poly.entity_id
_entity_poly.type
_entity_poly.pdbx_seq_one_letter_code
_entity_poly.pdbx_strand_id
1 'polypeptide(L)'
;MPHPLDEYPIHQAPLSLAHVVSSDRNAYDRCYFNAHGRSGEPFLITGLGIYPNLGLIDAYATVGIGGHQISLRASDVLDGHDRLAPSVGPFRIEVLEPLERVRLVCEGDAQGIGFDLTWHGSFPAVDEEPHVWRSGPARRVVLDAQRFAQVGTWEGELRVAGQRFEATHDTWVGTRDRSWGIRPSGEPEPPGRNEEAPIEGFWWLYVPLRFDDFSVVVIIQEDPDGYRVLNDAVRIWPASTGRRPEQLGWPRAEIHYRSGTREPTGATIHLTAGDGSPLTLEVESLGFVALNGGTGYGGDPNWTHGTWRGRDWVSGLDVDMADPAVAAMVPFGLLDHVGRATLDGQEGWGLFEHGTFGRHDPSGFVDFGSVAP
;
A
#
# COMPACT_ATOMS: atom_id res chain seq x y z
N MET A 1 -28.95 -4.35 15.48
CA MET A 1 -28.96 -3.57 16.74
C MET A 1 -27.94 -2.47 16.60
N PRO A 2 -28.09 -1.31 17.27
CA PRO A 2 -27.08 -0.26 17.25
C PRO A 2 -25.72 -0.81 17.73
N HIS A 3 -24.66 -0.38 17.07
CA HIS A 3 -23.27 -0.62 17.45
C HIS A 3 -22.89 0.31 18.62
N PRO A 4 -21.99 -0.06 19.54
CA PRO A 4 -21.60 0.80 20.67
C PRO A 4 -21.12 2.21 20.26
N LEU A 5 -20.48 2.31 19.09
CA LEU A 5 -20.08 3.60 18.53
C LEU A 5 -21.26 4.53 18.20
N ASP A 6 -22.48 4.01 18.10
CA ASP A 6 -23.68 4.79 17.82
C ASP A 6 -24.09 5.73 18.97
N GLU A 7 -23.48 5.58 20.15
CA GLU A 7 -23.67 6.51 21.26
C GLU A 7 -22.90 7.83 21.06
N TYR A 8 -21.90 7.85 20.19
CA TYR A 8 -21.14 9.05 19.87
C TYR A 8 -21.76 9.77 18.66
N PRO A 9 -21.77 11.12 18.62
CA PRO A 9 -22.33 11.89 17.52
C PRO A 9 -21.39 11.90 16.28
N ILE A 10 -21.12 10.73 15.71
CA ILE A 10 -20.11 10.50 14.67
C ILE A 10 -20.66 9.83 13.41
N HIS A 11 -21.98 9.67 13.30
CA HIS A 11 -22.62 9.10 12.11
C HIS A 11 -22.48 10.01 10.89
N GLN A 12 -22.08 9.43 9.76
CA GLN A 12 -22.06 10.13 8.46
C GLN A 12 -23.31 9.90 7.61
N ALA A 13 -24.16 8.94 8.01
CA ALA A 13 -25.40 8.57 7.36
C ALA A 13 -26.48 8.31 8.42
N PRO A 14 -27.79 8.36 8.09
CA PRO A 14 -28.87 7.99 9.01
C PRO A 14 -28.95 6.46 9.21
N LEU A 15 -27.80 5.83 9.48
CA LEU A 15 -27.59 4.40 9.64
C LEU A 15 -26.74 4.17 10.89
N SER A 16 -26.92 3.02 11.53
CA SER A 16 -25.96 2.53 12.54
C SER A 16 -24.56 2.40 11.91
N LEU A 17 -23.51 2.64 12.69
CA LEU A 17 -22.10 2.48 12.30
C LEU A 17 -21.72 1.03 11.95
N ALA A 18 -22.60 0.06 12.22
CA ALA A 18 -22.48 -1.29 11.68
C ALA A 18 -22.62 -1.33 10.15
N HIS A 19 -23.35 -0.37 9.55
CA HIS A 19 -23.64 -0.31 8.13
C HIS A 19 -22.80 0.74 7.41
N VAL A 20 -22.40 0.42 6.19
CA VAL A 20 -21.82 1.38 5.25
C VAL A 20 -22.93 2.08 4.44
N VAL A 21 -22.64 3.29 3.96
CA VAL A 21 -23.60 4.07 3.15
C VAL A 21 -23.90 3.41 1.80
N SER A 22 -22.96 2.62 1.28
CA SER A 22 -23.10 1.87 0.03
C SER A 22 -23.37 0.39 0.31
N SER A 23 -24.33 -0.21 -0.39
CA SER A 23 -24.56 -1.66 -0.36
C SER A 23 -23.62 -2.44 -1.28
N ASP A 24 -22.63 -1.78 -1.90
CA ASP A 24 -21.70 -2.43 -2.82
C ASP A 24 -20.86 -3.48 -2.06
N ARG A 25 -20.82 -4.72 -2.57
CA ARG A 25 -20.04 -5.82 -1.97
C ARG A 25 -18.56 -5.48 -1.77
N ASN A 26 -18.02 -4.59 -2.60
CA ASN A 26 -16.62 -4.17 -2.59
C ASN A 26 -16.35 -3.02 -1.60
N ALA A 27 -17.30 -2.69 -0.73
CA ALA A 27 -17.09 -1.73 0.35
C ALA A 27 -16.01 -2.24 1.32
N TYR A 28 -14.98 -1.43 1.55
CA TYR A 28 -13.83 -1.80 2.37
C TYR A 28 -13.32 -0.60 3.19
N ASP A 29 -12.62 -0.91 4.28
CA ASP A 29 -11.78 0.00 5.06
C ASP A 29 -10.47 -0.73 5.37
N ARG A 30 -9.34 -0.18 4.94
CA ARG A 30 -8.02 -0.84 5.01
C ARG A 30 -6.96 0.08 5.56
N CYS A 31 -6.14 -0.49 6.44
CA CYS A 31 -4.87 0.09 6.83
C CYS A 31 -3.74 -0.63 6.11
N TYR A 32 -2.77 0.11 5.61
CA TYR A 32 -1.50 -0.38 5.08
C TYR A 32 -0.36 0.31 5.83
N PHE A 33 0.69 -0.45 6.11
CA PHE A 33 1.92 0.02 6.72
C PHE A 33 3.10 -0.68 6.07
N ASN A 34 4.21 0.01 5.98
CA ASN A 34 5.49 -0.62 5.78
C ASN A 34 6.54 -0.13 6.79
N ALA A 35 7.56 -0.96 7.01
CA ALA A 35 8.64 -0.68 7.94
C ALA A 35 9.95 -1.23 7.38
N HIS A 36 10.96 -0.37 7.32
CA HIS A 36 12.28 -0.76 6.83
C HIS A 36 13.38 0.07 7.47
N GLY A 37 14.55 -0.55 7.57
CA GLY A 37 15.80 0.17 7.74
C GLY A 37 16.26 0.84 6.44
N ARG A 38 17.51 1.30 6.43
CA ARG A 38 18.16 1.95 5.27
C ARG A 38 18.97 1.00 4.39
N SER A 39 18.85 -0.31 4.61
CA SER A 39 19.63 -1.38 3.93
C SER A 39 18.90 -2.07 2.79
N GLY A 40 17.58 -1.90 2.65
CA GLY A 40 16.75 -2.65 1.70
C GLY A 40 16.10 -3.91 2.28
N GLU A 41 16.66 -4.48 3.35
CA GLU A 41 16.09 -5.61 4.08
C GLU A 41 16.44 -5.56 5.59
N PRO A 42 15.61 -6.15 6.48
CA PRO A 42 14.27 -6.67 6.20
C PRO A 42 13.30 -5.55 5.81
N PHE A 43 12.36 -5.87 4.92
CA PHE A 43 11.30 -4.95 4.53
C PHE A 43 9.93 -5.54 4.88
N LEU A 44 9.28 -5.00 5.91
CA LEU A 44 7.95 -5.42 6.34
C LEU A 44 6.89 -4.60 5.62
N ILE A 45 5.85 -5.29 5.12
CA ILE A 45 4.60 -4.72 4.63
C ILE A 45 3.45 -5.43 5.32
N THR A 46 2.53 -4.68 5.89
CA THR A 46 1.47 -5.24 6.72
C THR A 46 0.23 -4.38 6.69
N GLY A 47 -0.91 -4.98 7.01
CA GLY A 47 -2.17 -4.27 7.01
C GLY A 47 -3.30 -5.10 7.58
N LEU A 48 -4.43 -4.43 7.75
CA LEU A 48 -5.69 -5.02 8.19
C LEU A 48 -6.82 -4.44 7.36
N GLY A 49 -7.72 -5.30 6.89
CA GLY A 49 -8.89 -4.94 6.13
C GLY A 49 -10.18 -5.36 6.81
N ILE A 50 -11.16 -4.46 6.75
CA ILE A 50 -12.54 -4.71 7.16
C ILE A 50 -13.42 -4.59 5.92
N TYR A 51 -14.27 -5.59 5.70
CA TYR A 51 -15.15 -5.70 4.54
C TYR A 51 -16.59 -5.87 5.03
N PRO A 52 -17.30 -4.77 5.37
CA PRO A 52 -18.59 -4.84 6.05
C PRO A 52 -19.65 -5.63 5.27
N ASN A 53 -19.70 -5.46 3.95
CA ASN A 53 -20.70 -6.11 3.10
C ASN A 53 -20.32 -7.55 2.73
N LEU A 54 -19.07 -7.96 2.95
CA LEU A 54 -18.64 -9.37 2.89
C LEU A 54 -18.74 -10.05 4.26
N GLY A 55 -18.86 -9.27 5.35
CA GLY A 55 -18.88 -9.78 6.72
C GLY A 55 -17.53 -10.31 7.20
N LEU A 56 -16.43 -9.75 6.67
CA LEU A 56 -15.07 -10.27 6.89
C LEU A 56 -14.13 -9.23 7.48
N ILE A 57 -13.14 -9.76 8.21
CA ILE A 57 -11.91 -9.07 8.59
C ILE A 57 -10.72 -9.93 8.17
N ASP A 58 -9.65 -9.29 7.69
CA ASP A 58 -8.38 -9.96 7.43
C ASP A 58 -7.19 -9.09 7.82
N ALA A 59 -6.04 -9.73 7.98
CA ALA A 59 -4.76 -9.06 8.15
C ALA A 59 -3.66 -9.87 7.48
N TYR A 60 -2.57 -9.18 7.15
CA TYR A 60 -1.37 -9.80 6.62
C TYR A 60 -0.13 -9.12 7.17
N ALA A 61 0.98 -9.85 7.19
CA ALA A 61 2.31 -9.31 7.36
C ALA A 61 3.26 -10.08 6.45
N THR A 62 3.95 -9.38 5.57
CA THR A 62 4.91 -9.94 4.64
C THR A 62 6.26 -9.27 4.83
N VAL A 63 7.33 -10.07 4.94
CA VAL A 63 8.69 -9.57 5.08
C VAL A 63 9.54 -10.10 3.94
N GLY A 64 10.13 -9.18 3.17
CA GLY A 64 11.25 -9.48 2.27
C GLY A 64 12.55 -9.53 3.06
N ILE A 65 13.26 -10.67 3.02
CA ILE A 65 14.55 -10.86 3.68
C ILE A 65 15.35 -12.00 3.03
N GLY A 66 16.62 -11.77 2.70
CA GLY A 66 17.54 -12.83 2.25
C GLY A 66 17.12 -13.52 0.95
N GLY A 67 16.47 -12.80 0.04
CA GLY A 67 15.90 -13.37 -1.19
C GLY A 67 14.60 -14.15 -1.01
N HIS A 68 14.05 -14.17 0.20
CA HIS A 68 12.78 -14.81 0.51
C HIS A 68 11.70 -13.76 0.82
N GLN A 69 10.45 -14.15 0.62
CA GLN A 69 9.28 -13.42 1.06
C GLN A 69 8.46 -14.32 2.00
N ILE A 70 8.52 -13.98 3.29
CA ILE A 70 7.79 -14.71 4.34
C ILE A 70 6.50 -13.94 4.59
N SER A 71 5.36 -14.64 4.70
CA SER A 71 4.06 -14.02 4.92
C SER A 71 3.26 -14.74 5.99
N LEU A 72 2.63 -13.95 6.85
CA LEU A 72 1.51 -14.34 7.70
C LEU A 72 0.23 -13.75 7.14
N ARG A 73 -0.84 -14.55 7.11
CA ARG A 73 -2.18 -14.12 6.72
C ARG A 73 -3.18 -14.61 7.76
N ALA A 74 -4.14 -13.78 8.10
CA ALA A 74 -5.22 -14.11 9.02
C ALA A 74 -6.56 -13.61 8.47
N SER A 75 -7.63 -14.35 8.71
CA SER A 75 -8.99 -13.96 8.32
C SER A 75 -10.02 -14.56 9.26
N ASP A 76 -11.09 -13.83 9.50
CA ASP A 76 -12.24 -14.29 10.27
C ASP A 76 -13.51 -13.54 9.85
N VAL A 77 -14.64 -13.92 10.45
CA VAL A 77 -15.87 -13.15 10.37
C VAL A 77 -15.70 -11.82 11.09
N LEU A 78 -16.40 -10.79 10.61
CA LEU A 78 -16.44 -9.47 11.23
C LEU A 78 -17.32 -9.43 12.49
N ASP A 79 -18.24 -10.38 12.67
CA ASP A 79 -19.20 -10.39 13.78
C ASP A 79 -18.51 -10.48 15.15
N GLY A 80 -18.86 -9.58 16.07
CA GLY A 80 -18.31 -9.55 17.43
C GLY A 80 -16.95 -8.87 17.54
N HIS A 81 -16.46 -8.29 16.45
CA HIS A 81 -15.20 -7.55 16.41
C HIS A 81 -15.33 -6.11 16.91
N ASP A 82 -14.33 -5.65 17.67
CA ASP A 82 -14.24 -4.26 18.12
C ASP A 82 -13.49 -3.40 17.08
N ARG A 83 -14.22 -2.51 16.40
CA ARG A 83 -13.65 -1.60 15.40
C ARG A 83 -12.70 -0.55 15.99
N LEU A 84 -12.72 -0.32 17.31
CA LEU A 84 -11.76 0.58 17.98
C LEU A 84 -10.44 -0.10 18.34
N ALA A 85 -10.43 -1.44 18.40
CA ALA A 85 -9.26 -2.24 18.73
C ALA A 85 -9.16 -3.44 17.79
N PRO A 86 -8.91 -3.19 16.49
CA PRO A 86 -9.10 -4.23 15.50
C PRO A 86 -8.04 -5.34 15.62
N SER A 87 -8.49 -6.58 15.80
CA SER A 87 -7.67 -7.78 15.84
C SER A 87 -8.23 -8.92 14.97
N VAL A 88 -7.35 -9.72 14.38
CA VAL A 88 -7.70 -10.96 13.67
C VAL A 88 -6.52 -11.94 13.71
N GLY A 89 -6.78 -13.18 14.13
CA GLY A 89 -5.72 -14.15 14.41
C GLY A 89 -4.68 -13.59 15.39
N PRO A 90 -3.37 -13.70 15.11
CA PRO A 90 -2.31 -13.17 15.98
C PRO A 90 -2.05 -11.68 15.81
N PHE A 91 -2.75 -10.99 14.90
CA PHE A 91 -2.49 -9.60 14.53
C PHE A 91 -3.50 -8.64 15.15
N ARG A 92 -3.02 -7.48 15.65
CA ARG A 92 -3.88 -6.38 16.12
C ARG A 92 -3.26 -5.01 15.91
N ILE A 93 -4.13 -4.00 15.83
CA ILE A 93 -3.76 -2.58 15.77
C ILE A 93 -4.32 -1.87 17.00
N GLU A 94 -3.45 -1.12 17.68
CA GLU A 94 -3.78 -0.27 18.83
C GLU A 94 -3.53 1.20 18.43
N VAL A 95 -4.58 1.99 18.24
CA VAL A 95 -4.45 3.43 18.00
C VAL A 95 -4.17 4.11 19.32
N LEU A 96 -2.92 4.49 19.57
CA LEU A 96 -2.49 5.13 20.82
C LEU A 96 -2.86 6.62 20.81
N GLU A 97 -2.51 7.31 19.74
CA GLU A 97 -2.81 8.72 19.50
C GLU A 97 -3.24 8.87 18.02
N PRO A 98 -4.50 9.19 17.72
CA PRO A 98 -5.00 9.26 16.35
C PRO A 98 -4.12 10.13 15.46
N LEU A 99 -3.73 9.59 14.31
CA LEU A 99 -2.84 10.22 13.33
C LEU A 99 -1.39 10.46 13.77
N GLU A 100 -1.03 10.14 15.02
CA GLU A 100 0.30 10.40 15.57
C GLU A 100 1.02 9.10 15.96
N ARG A 101 0.39 8.24 16.77
CA ARG A 101 1.01 7.02 17.30
C ARG A 101 0.09 5.81 17.17
N VAL A 102 0.60 4.74 16.55
CA VAL A 102 -0.14 3.49 16.32
C VAL A 102 0.76 2.32 16.64
N ARG A 103 0.31 1.37 17.45
CA ARG A 103 1.06 0.15 17.75
C ARG A 103 0.47 -1.02 16.98
N LEU A 104 1.35 -1.77 16.32
CA LEU A 104 1.04 -3.00 15.60
C LEU A 104 1.66 -4.16 16.36
N VAL A 105 0.86 -5.19 16.64
CA VAL A 105 1.35 -6.40 17.30
C VAL A 105 0.95 -7.61 16.49
N CYS A 106 1.91 -8.50 16.25
CA CYS A 106 1.71 -9.80 15.64
C CYS A 106 2.44 -10.87 16.46
N GLU A 107 1.69 -11.81 17.04
CA GLU A 107 2.21 -12.97 17.77
C GLU A 107 2.30 -14.22 16.86
N GLY A 108 2.78 -14.01 15.63
CA GLY A 108 2.81 -14.99 14.55
C GLY A 108 4.12 -15.77 14.43
N ASP A 109 4.92 -15.85 15.50
CA ASP A 109 6.24 -16.49 15.48
C ASP A 109 6.15 -17.96 14.99
N ALA A 110 5.05 -18.65 15.28
CA ALA A 110 4.79 -20.02 14.80
C ALA A 110 4.56 -20.10 13.27
N GLN A 111 4.22 -18.99 12.62
CA GLN A 111 4.04 -18.84 11.18
C GLN A 111 5.24 -18.14 10.51
N GLY A 112 6.28 -17.79 11.28
CA GLY A 112 7.54 -17.24 10.80
C GLY A 112 7.70 -15.72 10.96
N ILE A 113 6.67 -14.99 11.39
CA ILE A 113 6.71 -13.53 11.57
C ILE A 113 6.05 -13.13 12.88
N GLY A 114 6.78 -12.42 13.74
CA GLY A 114 6.23 -11.73 14.90
C GLY A 114 6.75 -10.31 15.00
N PHE A 115 5.97 -9.40 15.55
CA PHE A 115 6.44 -8.04 15.84
C PHE A 115 5.63 -7.36 16.94
N ASP A 116 6.26 -6.37 17.55
CA ASP A 116 5.64 -5.38 18.41
C ASP A 116 6.29 -4.05 18.04
N LEU A 117 5.61 -3.28 17.19
CA LEU A 117 6.15 -2.09 16.56
C LEU A 117 5.22 -0.91 16.80
N THR A 118 5.78 0.21 17.22
CA THR A 118 5.04 1.46 17.41
C THR A 118 5.45 2.47 16.34
N TRP A 119 4.48 2.84 15.52
CA TRP A 119 4.56 3.92 14.54
C TRP A 119 4.52 5.28 15.24
N HIS A 120 5.35 6.20 14.76
CA HIS A 120 5.28 7.62 15.07
C HIS A 120 5.31 8.45 13.79
N GLY A 121 4.24 9.21 13.56
CA GLY A 121 4.11 10.09 12.39
C GLY A 121 5.17 11.19 12.42
N SER A 122 5.99 11.30 11.37
CA SER A 122 7.01 12.33 11.27
C SER A 122 6.45 13.67 10.79
N PHE A 123 5.37 13.63 10.01
CA PHE A 123 4.69 14.79 9.44
C PHE A 123 3.17 14.60 9.52
N PRO A 124 2.38 15.68 9.41
CA PRO A 124 0.92 15.57 9.30
C PRO A 124 0.50 14.56 8.22
N ALA A 125 -0.52 13.77 8.50
CA ALA A 125 -1.18 12.97 7.47
C ALA A 125 -1.77 13.90 6.41
N VAL A 126 -1.69 13.49 5.14
CA VAL A 126 -2.20 14.23 3.99
C VAL A 126 -3.32 13.44 3.34
N ASP A 127 -4.46 14.08 3.12
CA ASP A 127 -5.53 13.50 2.30
C ASP A 127 -5.05 13.48 0.85
N GLU A 128 -5.21 12.34 0.19
CA GLU A 128 -4.99 12.23 -1.24
C GLU A 128 -6.26 12.61 -2.01
N GLU A 129 -6.09 12.99 -3.27
CA GLU A 129 -7.23 13.27 -4.14
C GLU A 129 -8.19 12.06 -4.26
N PRO A 130 -9.52 12.30 -4.36
CA PRO A 130 -10.51 11.26 -4.63
C PRO A 130 -10.11 10.39 -5.82
N HIS A 131 -10.00 9.08 -5.61
CA HIS A 131 -9.59 8.17 -6.67
C HIS A 131 -10.80 7.41 -7.20
N VAL A 132 -11.23 7.82 -8.39
CA VAL A 132 -12.29 7.13 -9.14
C VAL A 132 -11.67 6.49 -10.37
N TRP A 133 -11.63 5.17 -10.41
CA TRP A 133 -11.20 4.42 -11.58
C TRP A 133 -12.37 3.65 -12.19
N ARG A 134 -12.51 3.80 -13.50
CA ARG A 134 -13.56 3.16 -14.29
C ARG A 134 -12.93 2.25 -15.32
N SER A 135 -13.48 1.05 -15.45
CA SER A 135 -12.97 0.07 -16.41
C SER A 135 -14.07 -0.59 -17.22
N GLY A 136 -13.66 -1.18 -18.34
CA GLY A 136 -14.50 -1.91 -19.28
C GLY A 136 -15.46 -1.04 -20.11
N PRO A 137 -16.22 -1.66 -21.05
CA PRO A 137 -17.07 -0.97 -22.01
C PRO A 137 -18.21 -0.19 -21.36
N ALA A 138 -18.64 -0.62 -20.18
CA ALA A 138 -19.71 0.02 -19.41
C ALA A 138 -19.20 1.19 -18.55
N ARG A 139 -17.89 1.49 -18.54
CA ARG A 139 -17.25 2.49 -17.65
C ARG A 139 -17.68 2.33 -16.20
N ARG A 140 -17.74 1.07 -15.76
CA ARG A 140 -18.16 0.72 -14.40
C ARG A 140 -17.12 1.26 -13.43
N VAL A 141 -17.58 1.85 -12.34
CA VAL A 141 -16.71 2.18 -11.21
C VAL A 141 -16.12 0.87 -10.68
N VAL A 142 -14.80 0.75 -10.78
CA VAL A 142 -14.05 -0.37 -10.20
C VAL A 142 -13.46 0.06 -8.87
N LEU A 143 -12.97 1.29 -8.79
CA LEU A 143 -12.48 1.92 -7.57
C LEU A 143 -13.19 3.26 -7.40
N ASP A 144 -13.68 3.53 -6.20
CA ASP A 144 -14.11 4.86 -5.74
C ASP A 144 -13.70 4.96 -4.27
N ALA A 145 -12.55 5.59 -4.04
CA ALA A 145 -11.88 5.52 -2.77
C ALA A 145 -11.25 6.85 -2.36
N GLN A 146 -11.30 7.09 -1.05
CA GLN A 146 -10.54 8.13 -0.36
C GLN A 146 -9.36 7.50 0.37
N ARG A 147 -8.30 8.28 0.51
CA ARG A 147 -7.07 7.87 1.20
C ARG A 147 -6.47 9.03 1.95
N PHE A 148 -5.78 8.72 3.04
CA PHE A 148 -4.70 9.58 3.52
C PHE A 148 -3.39 8.80 3.52
N ALA A 149 -2.29 9.52 3.34
CA ALA A 149 -0.93 9.03 3.45
C ALA A 149 -0.21 9.69 4.64
N GLN A 150 0.74 8.97 5.24
CA GLN A 150 1.64 9.54 6.22
C GLN A 150 2.98 8.81 6.22
N VAL A 151 4.07 9.56 6.34
CA VAL A 151 5.40 8.98 6.59
C VAL A 151 5.79 9.12 8.06
N GLY A 152 6.65 8.22 8.52
CA GLY A 152 6.93 8.09 9.94
C GLY A 152 8.15 7.25 10.23
N THR A 153 8.29 6.94 11.51
CA THR A 153 9.38 6.14 12.06
C THR A 153 8.83 5.06 12.97
N TRP A 154 9.63 4.04 13.21
CA TRP A 154 9.24 2.89 14.03
C TRP A 154 10.14 2.74 15.24
N GLU A 155 9.56 2.27 16.34
CA GLU A 155 10.30 1.71 17.47
C GLU A 155 9.75 0.33 17.85
N GLY A 156 10.59 -0.54 18.39
CA GLY A 156 10.18 -1.87 18.87
C GLY A 156 10.98 -3.00 18.25
N GLU A 157 10.31 -4.09 17.87
CA GLU A 157 10.98 -5.31 17.42
C GLU A 157 10.23 -6.01 16.28
N LEU A 158 10.98 -6.42 15.26
CA LEU A 158 10.57 -7.39 14.25
C LEU A 158 11.33 -8.71 14.47
N ARG A 159 10.60 -9.82 14.44
CA ARG A 159 11.11 -11.19 14.53
C ARG A 159 10.73 -11.96 13.28
N VAL A 160 11.72 -12.41 12.53
CA VAL A 160 11.52 -13.09 11.24
C VAL A 160 12.75 -13.94 10.92
N ALA A 161 12.57 -15.07 10.24
CA ALA A 161 13.65 -15.97 9.85
C ALA A 161 14.59 -16.38 11.03
N GLY A 162 14.03 -16.51 12.24
CA GLY A 162 14.80 -16.83 13.45
C GLY A 162 15.72 -15.70 13.96
N GLN A 163 15.62 -14.50 13.37
CA GLN A 163 16.37 -13.32 13.75
C GLN A 163 15.47 -12.28 14.42
N ARG A 164 16.09 -11.45 15.27
CA ARG A 164 15.49 -10.30 15.91
C ARG A 164 16.10 -9.02 15.33
N PHE A 165 15.25 -8.11 14.89
CA PHE A 165 15.61 -6.78 14.41
C PHE A 165 15.01 -5.74 15.34
N GLU A 166 15.87 -4.94 15.98
CA GLU A 166 15.45 -3.80 16.78
C GLU A 166 15.17 -2.61 15.87
N ALA A 167 13.98 -2.02 16.03
CA ALA A 167 13.58 -0.81 15.35
C ALA A 167 13.75 0.38 16.29
N THR A 168 14.38 1.44 15.79
CA THR A 168 14.55 2.71 16.50
C THR A 168 14.23 3.87 15.57
N HIS A 169 13.74 4.98 16.14
CA HIS A 169 13.26 6.13 15.37
C HIS A 169 14.28 6.74 14.40
N ASP A 170 15.57 6.60 14.70
CA ASP A 170 16.67 7.11 13.89
C ASP A 170 17.02 6.19 12.70
N THR A 171 16.75 4.90 12.81
CA THR A 171 17.18 3.89 11.84
C THR A 171 16.05 3.29 11.02
N TRP A 172 14.82 3.25 11.56
CA TRP A 172 13.65 2.68 10.89
C TRP A 172 12.62 3.73 10.52
N VAL A 173 12.30 3.76 9.24
CA VAL A 173 11.27 4.63 8.66
C VAL A 173 10.19 3.79 8.00
N GLY A 174 9.14 4.45 7.55
CA GLY A 174 8.16 3.83 6.68
C GLY A 174 7.06 4.78 6.28
N THR A 175 6.10 4.19 5.59
CA THR A 175 4.88 4.83 5.11
C THR A 175 3.69 4.05 5.64
N ARG A 176 2.61 4.77 5.92
CA ARG A 176 1.28 4.19 6.06
C ARG A 176 0.28 4.93 5.20
N ASP A 177 -0.75 4.21 4.79
CA ASP A 177 -1.99 4.79 4.29
C ASP A 177 -3.18 4.15 4.97
N ARG A 178 -4.29 4.89 4.98
CA ARG A 178 -5.61 4.31 5.20
C ARG A 178 -6.44 4.61 3.97
N SER A 179 -7.11 3.58 3.46
CA SER A 179 -7.99 3.68 2.31
C SER A 179 -9.37 3.14 2.63
N TRP A 180 -10.42 3.85 2.18
CA TRP A 180 -11.80 3.42 2.36
C TRP A 180 -12.64 3.78 1.15
N GLY A 181 -13.72 3.04 0.92
CA GLY A 181 -14.62 3.24 -0.22
C GLY A 181 -14.98 1.91 -0.88
N ILE A 182 -14.97 1.89 -2.21
CA ILE A 182 -15.28 0.71 -3.05
C ILE A 182 -14.00 0.28 -3.77
N ARG A 183 -13.58 -0.98 -3.61
CA ARG A 183 -12.42 -1.57 -4.30
C ARG A 183 -12.62 -3.08 -4.47
N PRO A 184 -12.21 -3.69 -5.60
CA PRO A 184 -12.39 -5.13 -5.81
C PRO A 184 -11.82 -5.92 -4.64
N SER A 185 -12.68 -6.69 -3.98
CA SER A 185 -12.36 -7.48 -2.79
C SER A 185 -13.16 -8.80 -2.83
N GLY A 186 -12.59 -9.84 -2.23
CA GLY A 186 -13.19 -11.18 -2.20
C GLY A 186 -13.19 -11.91 -3.54
N GLU A 187 -14.14 -12.82 -3.70
CA GLU A 187 -14.21 -13.71 -4.87
C GLU A 187 -14.53 -12.94 -6.16
N PRO A 188 -13.90 -13.26 -7.30
CA PRO A 188 -14.13 -12.54 -8.54
C PRO A 188 -15.62 -12.52 -8.93
N GLU A 189 -16.08 -11.37 -9.43
CA GLU A 189 -17.41 -11.29 -10.04
C GLU A 189 -17.45 -12.14 -11.32
N PRO A 190 -18.62 -12.68 -11.71
CA PRO A 190 -18.77 -13.35 -13.00
C PRO A 190 -18.28 -12.43 -14.14
N PRO A 191 -17.45 -12.93 -15.07
CA PRO A 191 -16.72 -12.08 -16.01
C PRO A 191 -17.64 -11.27 -16.93
N GLY A 192 -18.73 -11.88 -17.40
CA GLY A 192 -19.76 -11.19 -18.21
C GLY A 192 -19.19 -10.44 -19.41
N ARG A 193 -19.79 -9.28 -19.75
CA ARG A 193 -19.33 -8.44 -20.88
C ARG A 193 -17.89 -7.92 -20.71
N ASN A 194 -17.34 -7.89 -19.49
CA ASN A 194 -15.96 -7.43 -19.29
C ASN A 194 -14.94 -8.40 -19.91
N GLU A 195 -15.32 -9.65 -20.18
CA GLU A 195 -14.47 -10.62 -20.88
C GLU A 195 -14.14 -10.20 -22.32
N GLU A 196 -15.06 -9.48 -22.99
CA GLU A 196 -14.88 -9.00 -24.36
C GLU A 196 -13.97 -7.76 -24.46
N ALA A 197 -13.62 -7.15 -23.32
CA ALA A 197 -12.80 -5.95 -23.24
C ALA A 197 -11.96 -5.98 -21.95
N PRO A 198 -10.95 -6.87 -21.90
CA PRO A 198 -10.07 -6.97 -20.74
C PRO A 198 -9.25 -5.69 -20.56
N ILE A 199 -8.70 -5.53 -19.36
CA ILE A 199 -7.74 -4.46 -19.07
C ILE A 199 -6.54 -4.64 -20.01
N GLU A 200 -6.26 -3.65 -20.84
CA GLU A 200 -5.16 -3.69 -21.80
C GLU A 200 -3.80 -3.46 -21.13
N GLY A 201 -3.79 -2.73 -20.02
CA GLY A 201 -2.63 -2.51 -19.18
C GLY A 201 -2.94 -1.64 -17.96
N PHE A 202 -1.94 -1.49 -17.12
CA PHE A 202 -1.98 -0.74 -15.88
C PHE A 202 -0.61 -0.12 -15.64
N TRP A 203 -0.60 1.12 -15.16
CA TRP A 203 0.61 1.81 -14.75
C TRP A 203 0.32 2.61 -13.47
N TRP A 204 1.15 2.39 -12.45
CA TRP A 204 0.98 2.96 -11.13
C TRP A 204 2.31 3.42 -10.55
N LEU A 205 2.29 4.56 -9.88
CA LEU A 205 3.42 5.07 -9.13
C LEU A 205 2.92 5.69 -7.82
N TYR A 206 3.50 5.26 -6.71
CA TYR A 206 3.25 5.84 -5.39
C TYR A 206 4.55 5.98 -4.60
N VAL A 207 4.90 7.23 -4.27
CA VAL A 207 6.21 7.60 -3.71
C VAL A 207 6.07 8.55 -2.51
N PRO A 208 5.65 8.03 -1.34
CA PRO A 208 5.73 8.74 -0.08
C PRO A 208 7.12 8.57 0.57
N LEU A 209 7.83 9.69 0.73
CA LEU A 209 9.21 9.77 1.19
C LEU A 209 9.35 10.75 2.36
N ARG A 210 10.12 10.35 3.37
CA ARG A 210 10.49 11.14 4.54
C ARG A 210 11.89 11.74 4.33
N PHE A 211 11.99 13.07 4.36
CA PHE A 211 13.24 13.81 4.52
C PHE A 211 13.30 14.36 5.96
N ASP A 212 14.43 14.95 6.35
CA ASP A 212 14.59 15.48 7.71
C ASP A 212 13.69 16.70 7.97
N ASP A 213 13.53 17.58 6.97
CA ASP A 213 12.79 18.84 7.12
C ASP A 213 11.37 18.82 6.53
N PHE A 214 11.04 17.83 5.71
CA PHE A 214 9.75 17.69 5.02
C PHE A 214 9.48 16.25 4.60
N SER A 215 8.27 15.97 4.13
CA SER A 215 7.97 14.76 3.37
C SER A 215 7.43 15.11 1.99
N VAL A 216 7.56 14.18 1.05
CA VAL A 216 6.97 14.28 -0.30
C VAL A 216 6.08 13.08 -0.51
N VAL A 217 4.89 13.28 -1.08
CA VAL A 217 4.02 12.19 -1.55
C VAL A 217 3.72 12.46 -3.01
N VAL A 218 4.06 11.52 -3.89
CA VAL A 218 3.70 11.54 -5.31
C VAL A 218 2.82 10.32 -5.59
N ILE A 219 1.70 10.53 -6.28
CA ILE A 219 0.79 9.45 -6.67
C ILE A 219 0.28 9.67 -8.09
N ILE A 220 0.43 8.66 -8.93
CA ILE A 220 0.09 8.73 -10.34
C ILE A 220 -0.50 7.38 -10.79
N GLN A 221 -1.59 7.44 -11.53
CA GLN A 221 -2.08 6.31 -12.30
C GLN A 221 -2.35 6.74 -13.74
N GLU A 222 -1.89 5.92 -14.68
CA GLU A 222 -2.07 6.15 -16.11
C GLU A 222 -2.85 4.98 -16.74
N ASP A 223 -3.75 5.31 -17.66
CA ASP A 223 -4.35 4.35 -18.59
C ASP A 223 -3.28 3.89 -19.62
N PRO A 224 -3.56 2.82 -20.39
CA PRO A 224 -2.58 2.24 -21.32
C PRO A 224 -2.00 3.19 -22.38
N ASP A 225 -2.70 4.29 -22.71
CA ASP A 225 -2.26 5.33 -23.64
C ASP A 225 -1.50 6.49 -22.96
N GLY A 226 -1.29 6.41 -21.64
CA GLY A 226 -0.66 7.45 -20.83
C GLY A 226 -1.62 8.51 -20.30
N TYR A 227 -2.94 8.35 -20.50
CA TYR A 227 -3.89 9.30 -19.92
C TYR A 227 -3.92 9.19 -18.39
N ARG A 228 -3.67 10.31 -17.69
CA ARG A 228 -3.67 10.34 -16.22
C ARG A 228 -5.08 10.27 -15.65
N VAL A 229 -5.36 9.19 -14.93
CA VAL A 229 -6.62 9.00 -14.19
C VAL A 229 -6.48 9.36 -12.71
N LEU A 230 -5.25 9.42 -12.21
CA LEU A 230 -4.90 9.96 -10.89
C LEU A 230 -3.58 10.72 -11.00
N ASN A 231 -3.50 11.89 -10.36
CA ASN A 231 -2.31 12.74 -10.38
C ASN A 231 -2.29 13.65 -9.16
N ASP A 232 -1.35 13.41 -8.24
CA ASP A 232 -1.05 14.37 -7.18
C ASP A 232 0.44 14.31 -6.77
N ALA A 233 0.95 15.45 -6.32
CA ALA A 233 2.31 15.58 -5.81
C ALA A 233 2.37 16.71 -4.79
N VAL A 234 2.70 16.38 -3.54
CA VAL A 234 2.64 17.30 -2.41
C VAL A 234 3.90 17.21 -1.55
N ARG A 235 4.39 18.36 -1.08
CA ARG A 235 5.42 18.50 -0.06
C ARG A 235 4.79 18.95 1.26
N ILE A 236 5.02 18.20 2.32
CA ILE A 236 4.44 18.42 3.65
C ILE A 236 5.54 18.85 4.62
N TRP A 237 5.22 19.82 5.47
CA TRP A 237 6.15 20.39 6.46
C TRP A 237 5.77 19.95 7.88
N PRO A 238 6.69 20.03 8.87
CA PRO A 238 6.37 19.73 10.25
C PRO A 238 5.21 20.61 10.74
N ALA A 239 4.29 20.04 11.52
CA ALA A 239 3.13 20.77 12.05
C ALA A 239 3.53 22.05 12.81
N SER A 240 4.66 22.01 13.52
CA SER A 240 5.24 23.12 14.27
C SER A 240 5.61 24.34 13.42
N THR A 241 5.80 24.16 12.11
CA THR A 241 6.09 25.28 11.20
C THR A 241 4.85 26.09 10.84
N GLY A 242 3.64 25.54 11.06
CA GLY A 242 2.38 26.16 10.65
C GLY A 242 2.21 26.33 9.13
N ARG A 243 3.10 25.72 8.32
CA ARG A 243 3.06 25.80 6.86
C ARG A 243 2.01 24.83 6.33
N ARG A 244 1.25 25.26 5.32
CA ARG A 244 0.38 24.37 4.56
C ARG A 244 1.20 23.42 3.68
N PRO A 245 0.67 22.24 3.32
CA PRO A 245 1.22 21.43 2.24
C PRO A 245 1.39 22.27 0.97
N GLU A 246 2.47 22.02 0.25
CA GLU A 246 2.81 22.67 -1.01
C GLU A 246 2.56 21.70 -2.16
N GLN A 247 1.78 22.15 -3.16
CA GLN A 247 1.56 21.39 -4.38
C GLN A 247 2.79 21.50 -5.30
N LEU A 248 3.27 20.37 -5.79
CA LEU A 248 4.52 20.27 -6.57
C LEU A 248 4.29 20.20 -8.08
N GLY A 249 3.24 20.87 -8.56
CA GLY A 249 2.89 20.94 -9.98
C GLY A 249 2.46 19.60 -10.57
N TRP A 250 2.70 19.43 -11.87
CA TRP A 250 2.39 18.19 -12.60
C TRP A 250 3.63 17.28 -12.62
N PRO A 251 3.67 16.21 -11.81
CA PRO A 251 4.86 15.36 -11.72
C PRO A 251 5.14 14.65 -13.05
N ARG A 252 6.37 14.62 -13.54
CA ARG A 252 6.75 13.80 -14.71
C ARG A 252 7.74 12.73 -14.27
N ALA A 253 7.30 11.48 -14.28
CA ALA A 253 8.10 10.35 -13.81
C ALA A 253 8.74 9.61 -14.98
N GLU A 254 10.05 9.42 -14.90
CA GLU A 254 10.85 8.54 -15.74
C GLU A 254 11.25 7.34 -14.88
N ILE A 255 10.68 6.17 -15.15
CA ILE A 255 11.01 4.96 -14.40
C ILE A 255 12.22 4.28 -15.04
N HIS A 256 13.21 3.95 -14.22
CA HIS A 256 14.36 3.16 -14.61
C HIS A 256 14.04 1.69 -14.38
N TYR A 257 14.10 0.86 -15.42
CA TYR A 257 13.84 -0.57 -15.31
C TYR A 257 15.12 -1.37 -15.52
N ARG A 258 15.19 -2.54 -14.89
CA ARG A 258 16.21 -3.54 -15.20
C ARG A 258 15.94 -4.09 -16.62
N SER A 259 16.96 -4.00 -17.48
CA SER A 259 16.94 -4.52 -18.86
C SER A 259 16.43 -5.96 -18.91
N GLY A 260 15.56 -6.25 -19.86
CA GLY A 260 14.92 -7.55 -20.03
C GLY A 260 13.76 -7.83 -19.05
N THR A 261 13.38 -6.87 -18.20
CA THR A 261 12.31 -7.04 -17.20
C THR A 261 11.38 -5.81 -17.15
N ARG A 262 10.40 -5.84 -16.24
CA ARG A 262 9.63 -4.67 -15.79
C ARG A 262 9.92 -4.28 -14.34
N GLU A 263 10.98 -4.83 -13.75
CA GLU A 263 11.39 -4.52 -12.40
C GLU A 263 12.01 -3.12 -12.36
N PRO A 264 11.46 -2.17 -11.60
CA PRO A 264 12.03 -0.84 -11.51
C PRO A 264 13.26 -0.86 -10.59
N THR A 265 14.33 -0.19 -11.02
CA THR A 265 15.55 0.04 -10.24
C THR A 265 15.59 1.42 -9.62
N GLY A 266 14.69 2.32 -10.04
CA GLY A 266 14.57 3.68 -9.53
C GLY A 266 13.66 4.54 -10.41
N ALA A 267 13.63 5.84 -10.13
CA ALA A 267 12.89 6.81 -10.92
C ALA A 267 13.52 8.21 -10.85
N THR A 268 13.45 8.96 -11.95
CA THR A 268 13.66 10.41 -11.96
C THR A 268 12.30 11.09 -12.07
N ILE A 269 11.91 11.87 -11.08
CA ILE A 269 10.60 12.53 -11.03
C ILE A 269 10.78 14.04 -11.05
N HIS A 270 10.38 14.67 -12.15
CA HIS A 270 10.39 16.13 -12.30
C HIS A 270 9.13 16.74 -11.70
N LEU A 271 9.33 17.73 -10.83
CA LEU A 271 8.32 18.42 -10.04
C LEU A 271 8.46 19.94 -10.24
N THR A 272 7.48 20.71 -9.79
CA THR A 272 7.50 22.18 -9.84
C THR A 272 7.08 22.78 -8.51
N ALA A 273 7.96 23.53 -7.85
CA ALA A 273 7.64 24.21 -6.61
C ALA A 273 6.56 25.29 -6.80
N GLY A 274 6.00 25.78 -5.69
CA GLY A 274 4.91 26.78 -5.75
C GLY A 274 5.27 28.11 -6.43
N ASP A 275 6.56 28.46 -6.52
CA ASP A 275 7.05 29.64 -7.23
C ASP A 275 7.37 29.39 -8.72
N GLY A 276 7.15 28.16 -9.20
CA GLY A 276 7.44 27.74 -10.56
C GLY A 276 8.86 27.20 -10.78
N SER A 277 9.71 27.18 -9.76
CA SER A 277 11.05 26.60 -9.88
C SER A 277 11.00 25.08 -10.08
N PRO A 278 11.91 24.52 -10.91
CA PRO A 278 11.96 23.08 -11.14
C PRO A 278 12.56 22.36 -9.93
N LEU A 279 12.02 21.20 -9.62
CA LEU A 279 12.50 20.27 -8.61
C LEU A 279 12.73 18.90 -9.26
N THR A 280 13.80 18.21 -8.92
CA THR A 280 14.07 16.85 -9.41
C THR A 280 14.26 15.92 -8.23
N LEU A 281 13.33 14.97 -8.12
CA LEU A 281 13.37 13.90 -7.13
C LEU A 281 13.97 12.66 -7.79
N GLU A 282 15.17 12.27 -7.38
CA GLU A 282 15.83 11.04 -7.81
C GLU A 282 15.57 9.95 -6.79
N VAL A 283 15.09 8.79 -7.22
CA VAL A 283 14.74 7.65 -6.37
C VAL A 283 15.52 6.42 -6.82
N GLU A 284 16.12 5.72 -5.85
CA GLU A 284 16.83 4.47 -6.01
C GLU A 284 16.07 3.37 -5.25
N SER A 285 15.91 2.20 -5.88
CA SER A 285 15.42 1.00 -5.21
C SER A 285 16.56 0.23 -4.54
N LEU A 286 16.36 -0.18 -3.30
CA LEU A 286 17.33 -0.99 -2.54
C LEU A 286 16.90 -2.46 -2.29
N GLY A 287 15.68 -2.81 -2.67
CA GLY A 287 15.06 -4.10 -2.38
C GLY A 287 13.54 -3.97 -2.40
N PHE A 288 12.83 -5.07 -2.63
CA PHE A 288 11.38 -5.04 -2.77
C PHE A 288 10.65 -6.21 -2.13
N VAL A 289 9.34 -5.99 -1.92
CA VAL A 289 8.32 -7.00 -1.62
C VAL A 289 7.35 -6.99 -2.80
N ALA A 290 7.06 -8.18 -3.34
CA ALA A 290 6.14 -8.33 -4.46
C ALA A 290 4.72 -8.48 -3.91
N LEU A 291 3.86 -7.49 -4.17
CA LEU A 291 2.53 -7.43 -3.56
C LEU A 291 1.57 -8.52 -4.08
N ASN A 292 1.88 -9.11 -5.22
CA ASN A 292 1.15 -10.27 -5.73
C ASN A 292 1.62 -11.62 -5.15
N GLY A 293 2.41 -11.59 -4.07
CA GLY A 293 2.79 -12.75 -3.28
C GLY A 293 2.57 -12.52 -1.79
N GLY A 294 1.48 -13.06 -1.24
CA GLY A 294 1.28 -13.11 0.21
C GLY A 294 0.75 -11.84 0.90
N THR A 295 0.75 -10.67 0.25
CA THR A 295 0.15 -9.43 0.83
C THR A 295 -1.32 -9.24 0.50
N GLY A 296 -1.86 -9.99 -0.46
CA GLY A 296 -3.28 -9.96 -0.83
C GLY A 296 -3.65 -8.93 -1.89
N TYR A 297 -2.67 -8.33 -2.56
CA TYR A 297 -2.85 -7.31 -3.60
C TYR A 297 -2.59 -7.89 -4.99
N GLY A 298 -3.66 -8.36 -5.63
CA GLY A 298 -3.65 -8.77 -7.05
C GLY A 298 -2.80 -10.01 -7.33
N GLY A 299 -3.10 -10.73 -8.42
CA GLY A 299 -2.23 -11.77 -8.98
C GLY A 299 -2.01 -13.08 -8.19
N ASP A 300 -2.15 -13.10 -6.86
CA ASP A 300 -2.01 -14.32 -6.05
C ASP A 300 -3.24 -15.23 -6.24
N PRO A 301 -3.08 -16.44 -6.82
CA PRO A 301 -4.21 -17.35 -7.04
C PRO A 301 -4.73 -18.00 -5.75
N ASN A 302 -3.99 -17.92 -4.64
CA ASN A 302 -4.30 -18.65 -3.42
C ASN A 302 -5.06 -17.80 -2.39
N TRP A 303 -4.82 -16.48 -2.38
CA TRP A 303 -5.44 -15.57 -1.43
C TRP A 303 -5.44 -14.11 -1.92
N THR A 304 -6.56 -13.43 -1.71
CA THR A 304 -6.70 -11.98 -1.85
C THR A 304 -7.52 -11.44 -0.69
N HIS A 305 -7.35 -10.16 -0.42
CA HIS A 305 -8.14 -9.41 0.54
C HIS A 305 -9.65 -9.61 0.39
N GLY A 306 -10.35 -9.77 1.52
CA GLY A 306 -11.79 -9.98 1.59
C GLY A 306 -12.26 -11.36 1.13
N THR A 307 -11.37 -12.36 1.04
CA THR A 307 -11.75 -13.74 0.69
C THR A 307 -12.10 -14.54 1.95
N TRP A 308 -13.23 -15.25 1.96
CA TRP A 308 -13.59 -16.10 3.09
C TRP A 308 -12.71 -17.36 3.17
N ARG A 309 -12.10 -17.61 4.34
CA ARG A 309 -11.20 -18.76 4.58
C ARG A 309 -11.64 -19.70 5.71
N GLY A 310 -12.76 -19.41 6.36
CA GLY A 310 -13.17 -20.08 7.59
C GLY A 310 -12.89 -19.22 8.82
N ARG A 311 -13.49 -19.61 9.96
CA ARG A 311 -13.24 -18.95 11.25
C ARG A 311 -11.83 -19.24 11.74
N ASP A 312 -11.25 -18.28 12.45
CA ASP A 312 -9.93 -18.40 13.08
C ASP A 312 -8.82 -18.84 12.09
N TRP A 313 -8.93 -18.45 10.81
CA TRP A 313 -7.97 -18.90 9.81
C TRP A 313 -6.66 -18.12 9.93
N VAL A 314 -5.56 -18.85 10.04
CA VAL A 314 -4.20 -18.30 10.06
C VAL A 314 -3.30 -19.15 9.16
N SER A 315 -2.47 -18.52 8.33
CA SER A 315 -1.52 -19.18 7.43
C SER A 315 -0.17 -18.51 7.49
N GLY A 316 0.89 -19.33 7.57
CA GLY A 316 2.25 -18.94 7.20
C GLY A 316 2.55 -19.35 5.76
N LEU A 317 3.47 -18.63 5.12
CA LEU A 317 3.99 -18.89 3.78
C LEU A 317 5.45 -18.39 3.74
N ASP A 318 6.35 -19.16 3.13
CA ASP A 318 7.74 -18.78 2.89
C ASP A 318 8.03 -19.07 1.41
N VAL A 319 8.37 -18.02 0.66
CA VAL A 319 8.56 -18.07 -0.78
C VAL A 319 10.00 -17.70 -1.11
N ASP A 320 10.71 -18.62 -1.77
CA ASP A 320 11.98 -18.31 -2.42
C ASP A 320 11.69 -17.49 -3.69
N MET A 321 12.16 -16.24 -3.71
CA MET A 321 11.92 -15.34 -4.84
C MET A 321 12.75 -15.71 -6.08
N ALA A 322 13.75 -16.59 -5.94
CA ALA A 322 14.52 -17.14 -7.04
C ALA A 322 13.85 -18.35 -7.71
N ASP A 323 12.78 -18.91 -7.14
CA ASP A 323 12.00 -19.96 -7.79
C ASP A 323 11.48 -19.42 -9.15
N PRO A 324 11.79 -20.08 -10.28
CA PRO A 324 11.36 -19.62 -11.60
C PRO A 324 9.85 -19.38 -11.74
N ALA A 325 9.01 -20.16 -11.03
CA ALA A 325 7.56 -19.98 -11.05
C ALA A 325 7.13 -18.71 -10.31
N VAL A 326 7.83 -18.35 -9.24
CA VAL A 326 7.60 -17.12 -8.47
C VAL A 326 8.12 -15.91 -9.26
N ALA A 327 9.37 -15.97 -9.71
CA ALA A 327 10.01 -14.91 -10.48
C ALA A 327 9.23 -14.55 -11.76
N ALA A 328 8.58 -15.53 -12.39
CA ALA A 328 7.72 -15.30 -13.56
C ALA A 328 6.45 -14.50 -13.23
N MET A 329 5.98 -14.52 -11.97
CA MET A 329 4.77 -13.81 -11.55
C MET A 329 5.04 -12.38 -11.09
N VAL A 330 6.23 -12.10 -10.53
CA VAL A 330 6.62 -10.79 -9.98
C VAL A 330 6.30 -9.61 -10.92
N PRO A 331 6.59 -9.68 -12.25
CA PRO A 331 6.32 -8.56 -13.16
C PRO A 331 4.84 -8.23 -13.38
N PHE A 332 3.91 -9.09 -12.96
CA PHE A 332 2.46 -8.93 -13.13
C PHE A 332 1.76 -8.38 -11.87
N GLY A 333 2.51 -7.77 -10.96
CA GLY A 333 2.01 -7.14 -9.74
C GLY A 333 2.61 -5.77 -9.50
N LEU A 334 2.18 -5.16 -8.40
CA LEU A 334 2.84 -3.99 -7.83
C LEU A 334 4.05 -4.45 -7.02
N LEU A 335 5.14 -3.70 -7.11
CA LEU A 335 6.33 -3.90 -6.30
C LEU A 335 6.48 -2.71 -5.37
N ASP A 336 6.54 -3.00 -4.08
CA ASP A 336 6.92 -2.03 -3.07
C ASP A 336 8.41 -2.13 -2.88
N HIS A 337 9.11 -1.02 -3.07
CA HIS A 337 10.54 -0.95 -2.87
C HIS A 337 10.88 -0.09 -1.65
N VAL A 338 11.95 -0.47 -0.95
CA VAL A 338 12.67 0.45 -0.07
C VAL A 338 13.30 1.52 -0.95
N GLY A 339 12.73 2.72 -0.91
CA GLY A 339 13.14 3.88 -1.69
C GLY A 339 14.13 4.74 -0.92
N ARG A 340 15.32 4.96 -1.51
CA ARG A 340 16.23 6.04 -1.12
C ARG A 340 16.12 7.15 -2.15
N ALA A 341 16.03 8.40 -1.71
CA ALA A 341 15.82 9.51 -2.64
C ALA A 341 16.66 10.74 -2.33
N THR A 342 16.88 11.57 -3.35
CA THR A 342 17.46 12.91 -3.17
C THR A 342 16.56 13.97 -3.78
N LEU A 343 16.39 15.08 -3.06
CA LEU A 343 15.69 16.29 -3.52
C LEU A 343 16.40 17.52 -2.96
N ASP A 344 16.82 18.44 -3.84
CA ASP A 344 17.58 19.65 -3.46
C ASP A 344 18.82 19.38 -2.58
N GLY A 345 19.50 18.25 -2.81
CA GLY A 345 20.67 17.83 -2.04
C GLY A 345 20.35 17.25 -0.65
N GLN A 346 19.08 17.16 -0.25
CA GLN A 346 18.65 16.41 0.93
C GLN A 346 18.42 14.95 0.57
N GLU A 347 18.77 14.05 1.49
CA GLU A 347 18.47 12.63 1.35
C GLU A 347 17.18 12.29 2.11
N GLY A 348 16.36 11.43 1.50
CA GLY A 348 15.10 10.95 2.06
C GLY A 348 14.92 9.46 1.85
N TRP A 349 14.01 8.88 2.63
CA TRP A 349 13.77 7.44 2.66
C TRP A 349 12.27 7.17 2.81
N GLY A 350 11.78 6.09 2.20
CA GLY A 350 10.38 5.69 2.33
C GLY A 350 9.99 4.65 1.28
N LEU A 351 8.77 4.74 0.80
CA LEU A 351 8.23 3.81 -0.19
C LEU A 351 8.49 4.33 -1.61
N PHE A 352 8.97 3.43 -2.46
CA PHE A 352 8.87 3.54 -3.91
C PHE A 352 8.03 2.38 -4.41
N GLU A 353 6.72 2.59 -4.55
CA GLU A 353 5.80 1.61 -5.13
C GLU A 353 5.65 1.89 -6.61
N HIS A 354 5.90 0.87 -7.42
CA HIS A 354 5.65 0.95 -8.85
C HIS A 354 5.21 -0.40 -9.39
N GLY A 355 4.29 -0.38 -10.34
CA GLY A 355 3.98 -1.56 -11.13
C GLY A 355 3.41 -1.18 -12.48
N THR A 356 3.78 -1.97 -13.48
CA THR A 356 3.24 -1.85 -14.82
C THR A 356 3.12 -3.21 -15.49
N PHE A 357 1.93 -3.54 -15.95
CA PHE A 357 1.64 -4.79 -16.66
C PHE A 357 0.72 -4.51 -17.85
N GLY A 358 0.84 -5.31 -18.90
CA GLY A 358 0.15 -5.04 -20.17
C GLY A 358 0.74 -3.85 -20.93
N ARG A 359 -0.08 -3.22 -21.78
CA ARG A 359 0.29 -2.06 -22.60
C ARG A 359 0.43 -0.80 -21.75
N HIS A 360 1.50 -0.07 -21.98
CA HIS A 360 1.68 1.32 -21.54
C HIS A 360 2.55 2.05 -22.58
N ASP A 361 1.90 2.81 -23.46
CA ASP A 361 2.53 3.45 -24.62
C ASP A 361 3.69 4.41 -24.21
N PRO A 362 3.58 5.24 -23.15
CA PRO A 362 4.67 6.11 -22.73
C PRO A 362 5.93 5.36 -22.26
N SER A 363 5.77 4.16 -21.68
CA SER A 363 6.91 3.33 -21.28
C SER A 363 7.46 2.47 -22.43
N GLY A 364 6.82 2.49 -23.60
CA GLY A 364 7.18 1.65 -24.74
C GLY A 364 6.76 0.18 -24.59
N PHE A 365 5.89 -0.15 -23.64
CA PHE A 365 5.38 -1.49 -23.44
C PHE A 365 4.13 -1.70 -24.28
N VAL A 366 4.19 -2.55 -25.31
CA VAL A 366 3.10 -2.68 -26.30
C VAL A 366 2.07 -3.77 -25.94
N ASP A 367 2.43 -4.71 -25.07
CA ASP A 367 1.60 -5.84 -24.63
C ASP A 367 2.07 -6.38 -23.27
N PHE A 368 1.52 -7.50 -22.81
CA PHE A 368 1.91 -8.16 -21.55
C PHE A 368 3.31 -8.80 -21.56
N GLY A 369 3.89 -9.05 -22.73
CA GLY A 369 5.21 -9.67 -22.89
C GLY A 369 6.35 -8.67 -23.06
N SER A 370 6.03 -7.39 -23.29
CA SER A 370 7.01 -6.33 -23.47
C SER A 370 7.84 -6.09 -22.20
N VAL A 371 9.13 -5.86 -22.36
CA VAL A 371 10.08 -5.60 -21.26
C VAL A 371 11.01 -4.46 -21.64
N ALA A 372 11.66 -3.85 -20.65
CA ALA A 372 12.62 -2.78 -20.88
C ALA A 372 13.83 -3.27 -21.69
N PRO A 373 14.41 -2.41 -22.56
CA PRO A 373 15.51 -2.78 -23.45
C PRO A 373 16.82 -3.11 -22.74
#